data_AF-A0A7C6IVT9-F1
#
_entry.id   AF-A0A7C6IVT9-F1
#
_cell.length_a   1.000
_cell.length_b   1.000
_cell.length_c   1.000
_cell.angle_alpha   90.00
_cell.angle_beta   90.00
_cell.angle_gamma   90.00
#
_symmetry.space_group_name_H-M   'P 1'
#
loop_
_entity.id
_entity.type
_entity.pdbx_description
1 polymer ?
#
loop_
_entity_poly.entity_id
_entity_poly.type
_entity_poly.pdbx_seq_one_letter_code
_entity_poly.pdbx_strand_id
1 'polypeptide(L)'
;KESIERYQIEVEKDKMAFEVMNFGKILSEYGITLEDLAANSPVHKKTRLQMMNLAFKISQHPEMVEKIKRTKQLPIKDICSILKSKKRQVGRWRKYIIALVIVLTHKELYGFRTYIFSERGKE
;
A
#
# COMPACT_ATOMS: atom_id res chain seq x y z
N LYS A 1 -31.10 -10.83 17.34
CA LYS A 1 -30.49 -9.62 16.73
C LYS A 1 -29.05 -9.47 17.19
N GLU A 2 -28.78 -9.45 18.50
CA GLU A 2 -27.41 -9.41 19.05
C GLU A 2 -26.50 -10.58 18.63
N SER A 3 -27.03 -11.79 18.44
CA SER A 3 -26.26 -12.95 18.01
C SER A 3 -25.74 -12.85 16.57
N ILE A 4 -26.53 -12.25 15.68
CA ILE A 4 -26.17 -12.06 14.27
C ILE A 4 -25.12 -10.95 14.15
N GLU A 5 -25.29 -9.88 14.91
CA GLU A 5 -24.37 -8.74 14.92
C GLU A 5 -22.99 -9.11 15.48
N ARG A 6 -22.94 -9.86 16.59
CA ARG A 6 -21.67 -10.38 17.15
C ARG A 6 -20.96 -11.30 16.16
N TYR A 7 -21.70 -12.18 15.49
CA TYR A 7 -21.14 -13.08 14.47
C TYR A 7 -20.57 -12.31 13.27
N GLN A 8 -21.27 -11.27 12.80
CA GLN A 8 -20.79 -10.43 11.70
C GLN A 8 -19.50 -9.71 12.05
N ILE A 9 -19.38 -9.17 13.28
CA ILE A 9 -18.16 -8.52 13.76
C ILE A 9 -16.97 -9.51 13.79
N GLU A 10 -17.19 -10.74 14.26
CA GLU A 10 -16.16 -11.78 14.29
C GLU A 10 -15.66 -12.11 12.87
N VAL A 11 -16.59 -12.33 11.94
CA VAL A 11 -16.28 -12.63 10.53
C VAL A 11 -15.50 -11.49 9.86
N GLU A 12 -15.86 -10.23 10.13
CA GLU A 12 -15.14 -9.07 9.61
C GLU A 12 -13.71 -8.97 10.16
N LYS A 13 -13.52 -9.26 11.45
CA LYS A 13 -12.19 -9.30 12.09
C LYS A 13 -11.31 -10.39 11.48
N ASP A 14 -11.83 -11.59 11.32
CA ASP A 14 -11.11 -12.71 10.72
C ASP A 14 -10.71 -12.41 9.27
N LYS A 15 -11.63 -11.81 8.51
CA LYS A 15 -11.36 -11.36 7.15
C LYS A 15 -10.24 -10.32 7.11
N MET A 16 -10.29 -9.31 7.98
CA MET A 16 -9.23 -8.30 8.06
C MET A 16 -7.88 -8.93 8.42
N ALA A 17 -7.85 -9.83 9.41
CA ALA A 17 -6.62 -10.53 9.80
C ALA A 17 -6.03 -11.34 8.64
N PHE A 18 -6.88 -12.03 7.88
CA PHE A 18 -6.47 -12.74 6.66
C PHE A 18 -5.89 -11.79 5.61
N GLU A 19 -6.51 -10.64 5.35
CA GLU A 19 -6.01 -9.66 4.39
C GLU A 19 -4.66 -9.05 4.82
N VAL A 20 -4.47 -8.76 6.10
CA VAL A 20 -3.18 -8.29 6.65
C VAL A 20 -2.09 -9.37 6.52
N MET A 21 -2.42 -10.63 6.83
CA MET A 21 -1.49 -11.75 6.64
C MET A 21 -1.11 -11.91 5.16
N ASN A 22 -2.09 -11.82 4.27
CA ASN A 22 -1.87 -11.92 2.82
C ASN A 22 -1.02 -10.76 2.31
N PHE A 23 -1.25 -9.55 2.80
CA PHE A 23 -0.41 -8.38 2.50
C PHE A 23 1.05 -8.62 2.89
N GLY A 24 1.30 -9.17 4.09
CA GLY A 24 2.66 -9.55 4.52
C GLY A 24 3.31 -10.57 3.60
N LYS A 25 2.56 -11.60 3.15
CA LYS A 25 3.05 -12.59 2.17
C LYS A 25 3.40 -11.93 0.84
N ILE A 26 2.53 -11.09 0.30
CA ILE A 26 2.77 -10.39 -0.97
C ILE A 26 3.99 -9.49 -0.84
N LEU A 27 4.14 -8.73 0.26
CA LEU A 27 5.32 -7.87 0.49
C LEU A 27 6.64 -8.65 0.48
N SER A 28 6.64 -9.89 0.99
CA SER A 28 7.85 -10.71 1.03
C SER A 28 8.37 -11.05 -0.38
N GLU A 29 7.49 -11.14 -1.39
CA GLU A 29 7.89 -11.28 -2.81
C GLU A 29 8.67 -10.07 -3.33
N TYR A 30 8.55 -8.91 -2.68
CA TYR A 30 9.29 -7.69 -2.98
C TYR A 30 10.51 -7.51 -2.07
N GLY A 31 10.83 -8.49 -1.22
CA GLY A 31 11.90 -8.41 -0.24
C GLY A 31 11.64 -7.37 0.85
N ILE A 32 10.36 -7.13 1.18
CA ILE A 32 9.93 -6.18 2.22
C ILE A 32 9.26 -6.99 3.34
N THR A 33 9.70 -6.80 4.58
CA THR A 33 8.98 -7.32 5.76
C THR A 33 8.06 -6.25 6.33
N LEU A 34 7.10 -6.63 7.17
CA LEU A 34 6.22 -5.66 7.83
C LEU A 34 6.99 -4.74 8.78
N GLU A 35 8.01 -5.27 9.46
CA GLU A 35 8.89 -4.51 10.37
C GLU A 35 9.72 -3.48 9.58
N ASP A 36 10.28 -3.90 8.45
CA ASP A 36 11.04 -3.02 7.55
C ASP A 36 10.15 -1.93 6.95
N LEU A 37 8.91 -2.27 6.58
CA LEU A 37 7.92 -1.30 6.12
C LEU A 37 7.57 -0.30 7.22
N ALA A 38 7.33 -0.76 8.46
CA ALA A 38 7.02 0.11 9.59
C ALA A 38 8.18 1.07 9.90
N ALA A 39 9.42 0.56 9.94
CA ALA A 39 10.62 1.37 10.19
C ALA A 39 10.89 2.41 9.09
N ASN A 40 10.52 2.11 7.84
CA ASN A 40 10.70 3.00 6.69
C ASN A 40 9.43 3.78 6.31
N SER A 41 8.42 3.81 7.16
CA SER A 41 7.19 4.57 6.92
C SER A 41 7.34 6.03 7.35
N PRO A 42 6.77 7.00 6.61
CA PRO A 42 6.88 8.41 7.00
C PRO A 42 6.12 8.73 8.29
N VAL A 43 6.84 9.29 9.27
CA VAL A 43 6.25 9.75 10.54
C VAL A 43 5.39 11.01 10.35
N HIS A 44 5.75 11.88 9.42
CA HIS A 44 5.02 13.12 9.18
C HIS A 44 3.86 12.92 8.19
N LYS A 45 2.67 13.41 8.59
CA LYS A 45 1.42 13.37 7.80
C LYS A 45 1.61 13.91 6.37
N LYS A 46 2.28 15.07 6.22
CA LYS A 46 2.55 15.68 4.91
C LYS A 46 3.28 14.73 3.97
N THR A 47 4.30 14.01 4.47
CA THR A 47 5.06 13.06 3.67
C THR A 47 4.23 11.82 3.36
N ARG A 48 3.46 11.30 4.32
CA ARG A 48 2.52 10.19 4.06
C ARG A 48 1.55 10.51 2.93
N LEU A 49 0.88 11.67 2.99
CA LEU A 49 -0.07 12.12 1.97
C LEU A 49 0.59 12.26 0.60
N GLN A 50 1.81 12.80 0.53
CA GLN A 50 2.56 12.89 -0.73
C GLN A 50 2.84 11.51 -1.33
N MET A 51 3.26 10.54 -0.51
CA MET A 51 3.56 9.18 -0.98
C MET A 51 2.29 8.41 -1.35
N MET A 52 1.19 8.60 -0.62
CA MET A 52 -0.12 8.07 -0.97
C MET A 52 -0.63 8.61 -2.31
N ASN A 53 -0.50 9.92 -2.54
CA ASN A 53 -0.87 10.52 -3.83
C ASN A 53 0.02 9.98 -4.97
N LEU A 54 1.33 9.83 -4.73
CA LEU A 54 2.23 9.25 -5.71
C LEU A 54 1.86 7.79 -6.03
N ALA A 55 1.61 6.96 -5.02
CA ALA A 55 1.17 5.58 -5.21
C ALA A 55 -0.17 5.48 -5.96
N PHE A 56 -1.12 6.36 -5.64
CA PHE A 56 -2.39 6.46 -6.37
C PHE A 56 -2.18 6.80 -7.85
N LYS A 57 -1.32 7.77 -8.16
CA LYS A 57 -0.96 8.08 -9.55
C LYS A 57 -0.35 6.87 -10.23
N ILE A 58 0.62 6.20 -9.60
CA ILE A 58 1.23 4.98 -10.14
C ILE A 58 0.18 3.89 -10.41
N SER A 59 -0.81 3.71 -9.52
CA SER A 59 -1.86 2.70 -9.72
C SER A 59 -2.80 3.02 -10.89
N GLN A 60 -2.85 4.27 -11.37
CA GLN A 60 -3.57 4.66 -12.58
C GLN A 60 -2.77 4.40 -13.88
N HIS A 61 -1.51 3.94 -13.78
CA HIS A 61 -0.63 3.62 -14.91
C HIS A 61 -0.37 2.11 -14.96
N PRO A 62 -1.21 1.32 -15.66
CA PRO A 62 -1.09 -0.14 -15.70
C PRO A 62 0.31 -0.62 -16.11
N GLU A 63 0.97 0.08 -17.04
CA GLU A 63 2.32 -0.22 -17.50
C GLU A 63 3.36 -0.13 -16.38
N MET A 64 3.21 0.83 -15.46
CA MET A 64 4.10 0.96 -14.30
C MET A 64 3.81 -0.13 -13.28
N VAL A 65 2.54 -0.41 -13.03
CA VAL A 65 2.11 -1.47 -12.10
C VAL A 65 2.64 -2.82 -12.55
N GLU A 66 2.46 -3.15 -13.83
CA GLU A 66 2.98 -4.41 -14.41
C GLU A 66 4.51 -4.47 -14.37
N LYS A 67 5.18 -3.34 -14.61
CA LYS A 67 6.64 -3.29 -14.43
C LYS A 67 7.04 -3.56 -12.99
N ILE A 68 6.36 -2.98 -12.00
CA ILE A 68 6.62 -3.21 -10.57
C ILE A 68 6.38 -4.69 -10.22
N LYS A 69 5.27 -5.28 -10.67
CA LYS A 69 4.96 -6.70 -10.41
C LYS A 69 6.02 -7.63 -11.00
N ARG A 70 6.49 -7.34 -12.21
CA ARG A 70 7.48 -8.16 -12.92
C ARG A 70 8.89 -8.03 -12.32
N THR A 71 9.34 -6.81 -12.06
CA THR A 71 10.71 -6.57 -11.57
C THR A 71 10.83 -6.65 -10.06
N LYS A 72 9.69 -6.64 -9.35
CA LYS A 72 9.59 -6.49 -7.90
C LYS A 72 10.30 -5.24 -7.37
N GLN A 73 10.46 -4.23 -8.23
CA GLN A 73 11.19 -2.99 -7.95
C GLN A 73 10.42 -1.77 -8.44
N LEU A 74 10.57 -0.64 -7.73
CA LEU A 74 9.98 0.62 -8.12
C LEU A 74 10.74 1.23 -9.33
N PRO A 75 10.10 1.48 -10.49
CA PRO A 75 10.75 2.06 -11.66
C PRO A 75 10.96 3.57 -11.48
N ILE A 76 11.92 3.94 -10.62
CA ILE A 76 12.13 5.34 -10.18
C ILE A 76 12.34 6.29 -11.36
N LYS A 77 13.12 5.88 -12.37
CA LYS A 77 13.40 6.72 -13.55
C LYS A 77 12.10 7.08 -14.29
N ASP A 78 11.26 6.08 -14.53
CA ASP A 78 10.00 6.24 -15.27
C ASP A 78 9.02 7.10 -14.47
N ILE A 79 8.89 6.83 -13.17
CA ILE A 79 8.05 7.60 -12.24
C ILE A 79 8.48 9.07 -12.20
N CYS A 80 9.78 9.33 -12.11
CA CYS A 80 10.29 10.70 -12.08
C CYS A 80 10.03 11.45 -13.40
N SER A 81 10.14 10.75 -14.53
CA SER A 81 9.89 11.31 -15.86
C SER A 81 8.41 11.63 -16.06
N ILE A 82 7.54 10.67 -15.78
CA ILE A 82 6.10 10.75 -16.09
C ILE A 82 5.35 11.57 -15.04
N LEU A 83 5.64 11.36 -13.75
CA LEU A 83 4.92 11.98 -12.64
C LEU A 83 5.65 13.21 -12.05
N LYS A 84 6.70 13.71 -12.73
CA LYS A 84 7.50 14.89 -12.35
C LYS A 84 7.90 14.90 -10.87
N SER A 85 8.29 13.73 -10.36
CA SER A 85 8.61 13.52 -8.94
C SER A 85 10.12 13.53 -8.69
N LYS A 86 10.55 13.94 -7.48
CA LYS A 86 11.98 14.05 -7.13
C LYS A 86 12.61 12.67 -6.89
N LYS A 87 13.62 12.29 -7.68
CA LYS A 87 14.34 11.00 -7.59
C LYS A 87 14.80 10.65 -6.16
N ARG A 88 15.36 11.61 -5.45
CA ARG A 88 15.81 11.45 -4.05
C ARG A 88 14.66 11.05 -3.12
N GLN A 89 13.48 11.65 -3.29
CA GLN A 89 12.31 11.38 -2.46
C GLN A 89 11.70 10.02 -2.80
N VAL A 90 11.51 9.73 -4.09
CA VAL A 90 10.97 8.44 -4.56
C VAL A 90 11.88 7.29 -4.14
N GLY A 91 13.20 7.45 -4.28
CA GLY A 91 14.17 6.44 -3.87
C GLY A 91 14.18 6.18 -2.36
N ARG A 92 14.08 7.24 -1.54
CA ARG A 92 14.00 7.12 -0.07
C ARG A 92 12.78 6.31 0.36
N TRP A 93 11.62 6.58 -0.22
CA TRP A 93 10.35 5.96 0.18
C TRP A 93 9.95 4.76 -0.67
N ARG A 94 10.89 4.17 -1.43
CA ARG A 94 10.57 3.14 -2.44
C ARG A 94 9.79 1.95 -1.89
N LYS A 95 10.18 1.44 -0.71
CA LYS A 95 9.51 0.30 -0.05
C LYS A 95 8.07 0.66 0.34
N TYR A 96 7.91 1.84 0.95
CA TYR A 96 6.59 2.37 1.32
C TYR A 96 5.70 2.62 0.11
N ILE A 97 6.23 3.16 -0.99
CA ILE A 97 5.48 3.37 -2.24
C ILE A 97 5.05 2.03 -2.85
N ILE A 98 5.95 1.03 -2.92
CA ILE A 98 5.60 -0.32 -3.39
C ILE A 98 4.46 -0.91 -2.56
N ALA A 99 4.58 -0.85 -1.23
CA ALA A 99 3.56 -1.32 -0.31
C ALA A 99 2.18 -0.67 -0.57
N LEU A 100 2.14 0.64 -0.75
CA LEU A 100 0.90 1.36 -1.09
C LEU A 100 0.34 0.95 -2.46
N VAL A 101 1.20 0.76 -3.46
CA VAL A 101 0.77 0.30 -4.79
C VAL A 101 0.18 -1.10 -4.71
N ILE A 102 0.76 -2.01 -3.92
CA ILE A 102 0.21 -3.35 -3.67
C ILE A 102 -1.21 -3.25 -3.08
N VAL A 103 -1.38 -2.49 -2.01
CA VAL A 103 -2.69 -2.28 -1.37
C VAL A 103 -3.73 -1.70 -2.35
N LEU A 104 -3.31 -0.82 -3.25
CA LEU A 104 -4.20 -0.20 -4.23
C LEU A 104 -4.59 -1.14 -5.38
N THR A 105 -3.73 -2.09 -5.75
CA THR A 105 -3.86 -2.88 -6.99
C THR A 105 -4.24 -4.35 -6.78
N HIS A 106 -4.00 -4.91 -5.60
CA HIS A 106 -4.42 -6.27 -5.26
C HIS A 106 -5.87 -6.31 -4.78
N LYS A 107 -6.73 -7.02 -5.52
CA LYS A 107 -8.17 -7.14 -5.23
C LYS A 107 -8.46 -7.80 -3.88
N GLU A 108 -7.61 -8.74 -3.47
CA GLU A 108 -7.72 -9.48 -2.21
C GLU A 108 -7.47 -8.63 -0.97
N LEU A 109 -6.96 -7.40 -1.13
CA LEU A 109 -6.67 -6.47 -0.03
C LEU A 109 -7.73 -5.36 0.08
N TYR A 110 -8.94 -5.57 -0.46
CA TYR A 110 -9.94 -4.51 -0.54
C TYR A 110 -10.38 -3.98 0.84
N GLY A 111 -10.58 -4.85 1.83
CA GLY A 111 -10.94 -4.46 3.19
C GLY A 111 -9.81 -3.67 3.84
N PHE A 112 -8.58 -4.16 3.75
CA PHE A 112 -7.38 -3.53 4.26
C PHE A 112 -7.08 -2.19 3.59
N ARG A 113 -7.27 -2.10 2.26
CA ARG A 113 -7.24 -0.86 1.49
C ARG A 113 -8.24 0.14 2.03
N THR A 114 -9.48 -0.30 2.23
CA THR A 114 -10.55 0.55 2.76
C THR A 114 -10.20 1.04 4.16
N TYR A 115 -9.64 0.18 5.01
CA TYR A 115 -9.15 0.55 6.34
C TYR A 115 -8.02 1.60 6.29
N ILE A 116 -6.97 1.37 5.50
CA ILE A 116 -5.83 2.31 5.36
C ILE A 116 -6.27 3.67 4.83
N PHE A 117 -7.20 3.69 3.87
CA PHE A 117 -7.60 4.92 3.18
C PHE A 117 -8.88 5.57 3.73
N SER A 118 -9.63 4.93 4.63
CA SER A 118 -10.76 5.55 5.34
C SER A 118 -10.29 6.45 6.50
N GLU A 119 -9.14 6.14 7.09
CA GLU A 119 -8.40 7.00 8.03
C GLU A 119 -8.00 8.36 7.42
N ARG A 120 -8.22 8.57 6.10
CA ARG A 120 -8.06 9.89 5.45
C ARG A 120 -9.04 10.96 5.98
N GLY A 121 -10.04 10.59 6.78
CA GLY A 121 -11.00 11.51 7.40
C GLY A 121 -10.94 11.63 8.93
N LYS A 122 -10.03 10.92 9.61
CA LYS A 122 -9.89 10.97 11.07
C LYS A 122 -8.45 11.34 11.42
N GLU A 123 -8.21 12.65 11.43
CA GLU A 123 -7.10 13.43 12.05
C GLU A 123 -6.82 14.67 11.23
#